data_AF-A0A1M6UGP7-F1
#
_entry.id   AF-A0A1M6UGP7-F1
#
_cell.length_a   1.000
_cell.length_b   1.000
_cell.length_c   1.000
_cell.angle_alpha   90.00
_cell.angle_beta   90.00
_cell.angle_gamma   90.00
#
_symmetry.space_group_name_H-M   'P 1'
#
loop_
_entity.id
_entity.type
_entity.pdbx_description
1 polymer ?
#
loop_
_entity_poly.entity_id
_entity_poly.type
_entity_poly.pdbx_seq_one_letter_code
_entity_poly.pdbx_strand_id
1 'polypeptide(L)'
;MCGIGGRTIAEAQQRLSYDEFCRWVAFRRRRGSLHWGMRIERSIAQLSTLYANAHRKKGAEPLSIHDFMLHEDEPELTLEQAMEAWQ
;
A
#
# COMPACT_ATOMS: atom_id res chain seq x y z
N MET A 1 10.85 -0.56 -13.96
CA MET A 1 9.75 -1.37 -14.52
C MET A 1 9.97 -2.79 -14.01
N CYS A 2 9.03 -3.36 -13.25
CA CYS A 2 9.32 -4.51 -12.36
C CYS A 2 9.40 -5.88 -13.04
N GLY A 3 9.64 -5.93 -14.36
CA GLY A 3 10.06 -7.14 -15.07
C GLY A 3 9.07 -8.32 -15.02
N ILE A 4 7.79 -8.08 -14.76
CA ILE A 4 6.78 -9.14 -14.62
C ILE A 4 6.59 -9.82 -15.98
N GLY A 5 6.94 -11.11 -16.06
CA GLY A 5 6.97 -11.86 -17.30
C GLY A 5 8.18 -11.57 -18.20
N GLY A 6 9.05 -10.62 -17.86
CA GLY A 6 10.21 -10.24 -18.67
C GLY A 6 10.30 -8.74 -18.94
N ARG A 7 11.23 -8.37 -19.82
CA ARG A 7 11.51 -6.97 -20.23
C ARG A 7 10.79 -6.57 -21.51
N THR A 8 10.22 -7.53 -22.25
CA THR A 8 9.52 -7.30 -23.52
C THR A 8 8.12 -7.93 -23.51
N ILE A 9 7.26 -7.49 -24.44
CA ILE A 9 5.91 -8.05 -24.61
C ILE A 9 5.99 -9.55 -24.96
N ALA A 10 6.93 -9.93 -25.82
CA ALA A 10 7.10 -11.32 -26.24
C ALA A 10 7.51 -12.22 -25.05
N GLU A 11 8.46 -11.78 -24.22
CA GLU A 11 8.83 -12.53 -23.01
C GLU A 11 7.65 -12.67 -22.06
N ALA A 12 6.88 -11.60 -21.86
CA ALA A 12 5.71 -11.61 -20.99
C ALA A 12 4.65 -12.60 -21.49
N GLN A 13 4.36 -12.63 -22.79
CA GLN A 13 3.43 -13.59 -23.39
C GLN A 13 3.91 -15.04 -23.29
N GLN A 14 5.21 -15.28 -23.32
CA GLN A 14 5.78 -16.63 -23.17
C GLN A 14 5.81 -17.13 -21.72
N ARG A 15 5.97 -16.22 -20.76
CA ARG A 15 6.24 -16.57 -19.35
C ARG A 15 5.05 -16.39 -18.42
N LEU A 16 4.07 -15.54 -18.75
CA LEU A 16 2.88 -15.33 -17.93
C LEU A 16 1.70 -16.14 -18.45
N SER A 17 1.01 -16.80 -17.53
CA SER A 17 -0.31 -17.34 -17.82
C SER A 17 -1.35 -16.21 -17.92
N TYR A 18 -2.45 -16.47 -18.64
CA TYR A 18 -3.56 -15.51 -18.76
C TYR A 18 -4.15 -15.13 -17.39
N ASP A 19 -4.32 -16.12 -16.52
CA ASP A 19 -4.85 -15.90 -15.16
C ASP A 19 -3.92 -15.01 -14.32
N GLU A 20 -2.61 -15.25 -14.38
CA GLU A 20 -1.63 -14.40 -13.70
C GLU A 20 -1.66 -12.96 -14.24
N PHE A 21 -1.77 -12.80 -15.56
CA PHE A 21 -1.95 -11.49 -16.17
C PHE A 21 -3.19 -10.77 -15.65
N CYS A 22 -4.34 -11.46 -15.58
CA CYS A 22 -5.58 -10.90 -15.02
C CYS A 22 -5.40 -10.45 -13.56
N ARG A 23 -4.67 -11.23 -12.75
CA ARG A 23 -4.33 -10.84 -11.37
C ARG A 23 -3.48 -9.57 -11.31
N TRP A 24 -2.47 -9.44 -12.17
CA TRP A 24 -1.67 -8.21 -12.28
C TRP A 24 -2.47 -7.01 -12.78
N VAL A 25 -3.46 -7.22 -13.66
CA VAL A 25 -4.40 -6.17 -14.07
C VAL A 25 -5.24 -5.71 -12.88
N ALA A 26 -5.80 -6.64 -12.10
CA ALA A 26 -6.57 -6.31 -10.90
C ALA A 26 -5.71 -5.56 -9.85
N PHE A 27 -4.47 -6.03 -9.63
CA PHE A 27 -3.51 -5.34 -8.77
C PHE A 27 -3.27 -3.91 -9.25
N ARG A 28 -2.98 -3.71 -10.55
CA ARG A 28 -2.75 -2.35 -11.09
C ARG A 28 -3.95 -1.42 -10.98
N ARG A 29 -5.17 -1.95 -11.13
CA ARG A 29 -6.39 -1.15 -10.96
C ARG A 29 -6.57 -0.69 -9.52
N ARG A 30 -6.23 -1.54 -8.55
CA ARG A 30 -6.38 -1.23 -7.11
C ARG A 30 -5.23 -0.38 -6.57
N ARG A 31 -4.01 -0.65 -7.01
CA ARG A 31 -2.77 -0.17 -6.38
C ARG A 31 -1.92 0.71 -7.32
N GLY A 32 -2.36 0.94 -8.55
CA GLY A 32 -1.64 1.77 -9.52
C GLY A 32 -0.48 1.04 -10.20
N SER A 33 0.55 1.78 -10.62
CA SER A 33 1.63 1.19 -11.42
C SER A 33 2.43 0.14 -10.65
N LEU A 34 3.00 -0.85 -11.36
CA LEU A 34 3.85 -1.90 -10.76
C LEU A 34 5.19 -1.39 -10.23
N HIS A 35 5.40 -0.08 -10.13
CA HIS A 35 6.71 0.51 -9.85
C HIS A 35 7.00 0.65 -8.35
N TRP A 36 8.27 0.96 -8.05
CA TRP A 36 8.78 1.36 -6.74
C TRP A 36 8.06 2.57 -6.12
N GLY A 37 7.24 3.30 -6.89
CA GLY A 37 6.49 4.46 -6.43
C GLY A 37 5.72 4.20 -5.14
N MET A 38 4.99 3.08 -5.05
CA MET A 38 4.25 2.75 -3.82
C MET A 38 5.15 2.51 -2.61
N ARG A 39 6.32 1.89 -2.82
CA ARG A 39 7.28 1.67 -1.73
C ARG A 39 7.86 2.99 -1.24
N ILE A 40 8.18 3.90 -2.17
CA ILE A 40 8.67 5.24 -1.84
C ILE A 40 7.59 6.05 -1.15
N GLU A 41 6.36 6.02 -1.66
CA GLU A 41 5.21 6.71 -1.09
C GLU A 41 4.93 6.23 0.33
N ARG A 42 4.92 4.91 0.56
CA ARG A 42 4.77 4.34 1.91
C ARG A 42 5.91 4.76 2.85
N SER A 43 7.15 4.77 2.38
CA SER A 43 8.29 5.24 3.19
C SER A 43 8.18 6.72 3.54
N ILE A 44 7.73 7.56 2.62
CA ILE A 44 7.51 8.98 2.85
C ILE A 44 6.34 9.19 3.82
N ALA A 45 5.23 8.45 3.65
CA ALA A 45 4.10 8.49 4.58
C ALA A 45 4.51 8.12 6.01
N GLN A 46 5.36 7.10 6.17
CA GLN A 46 5.92 6.73 7.47
C GLN A 46 6.78 7.85 8.09
N LEU A 47 7.63 8.50 7.29
CA LEU A 47 8.43 9.65 7.75
C LEU A 47 7.55 10.84 8.14
N SER A 48 6.52 11.16 7.34
CA SER A 48 5.55 12.21 7.64
C SER A 48 4.79 11.92 8.93
N THR A 49 4.39 10.66 9.15
CA THR A 49 3.71 10.23 10.38
C THR A 49 4.60 10.42 11.61
N LEU A 50 5.86 9.98 11.53
CA LEU A 50 6.84 10.16 12.60
C LEU A 50 7.04 11.65 12.92
N TYR A 51 7.23 12.47 11.88
CA TYR A 51 7.45 13.91 12.02
C TYR A 51 6.22 14.60 12.63
N ALA A 52 5.03 14.34 12.11
CA ALA A 52 3.80 14.97 12.59
C ALA A 52 3.50 14.58 14.04
N ASN A 53 3.69 13.31 14.42
CA ASN A 53 3.49 12.86 15.80
C ASN A 53 4.57 13.37 16.76
N ALA A 54 5.82 13.56 16.31
CA ALA A 54 6.87 14.17 17.12
C ALA A 54 6.60 15.65 17.44
N HIS A 55 5.86 16.33 16.58
CA HIS A 55 5.56 17.77 16.71
C HIS A 55 4.09 18.08 17.04
N ARG A 56 3.26 17.07 17.34
CA ARG A 56 1.85 17.29 17.69
C ARG A 56 1.73 18.06 19.01
N LYS A 57 0.64 18.82 19.16
CA LYS A 57 0.29 19.46 20.43
C LYS A 57 0.02 18.39 21.51
N LYS A 58 0.40 18.67 22.75
CA LYS A 58 0.13 17.78 23.88
C LYS A 58 -1.39 17.56 24.01
N GLY A 59 -1.83 16.31 23.93
CA GLY A 59 -3.24 15.92 24.01
C GLY A 59 -4.01 15.92 22.67
N ALA A 60 -3.38 16.28 21.54
CA ALA A 60 -3.98 16.03 20.22
C ALA A 60 -3.89 14.53 19.90
N GLU A 61 -4.84 13.94 19.15
CA GLU A 61 -4.79 12.53 18.74
C GLU A 61 -3.56 12.22 17.87
N PRO A 62 -3.02 10.99 17.92
CA PRO A 62 -1.89 10.59 17.08
C PRO A 62 -2.39 10.37 15.65
N LEU A 63 -1.56 10.76 14.68
CA LEU A 63 -1.82 10.53 13.27
C LEU A 63 -1.38 9.11 12.88
N SER A 64 -2.20 8.45 12.07
CA SER A 64 -1.92 7.16 11.45
C SER A 64 -1.12 7.35 10.16
N ILE A 65 -0.40 6.31 9.73
CA ILE A 65 0.21 6.31 8.40
C ILE A 65 -0.84 6.40 7.28
N HIS A 66 -2.04 5.87 7.53
CA HIS A 66 -3.15 5.89 6.59
C HIS A 66 -3.67 7.31 6.31
N ASP A 67 -3.47 8.26 7.23
CA ASP A 67 -3.78 9.69 7.00
C ASP A 67 -2.95 10.30 5.86
N PHE A 68 -1.79 9.70 5.57
CA PHE A 68 -0.87 10.12 4.51
C PHE A 68 -0.91 9.19 3.28
N MET A 69 -1.76 8.17 3.27
CA MET A 69 -1.86 7.18 2.20
C MET A 69 -3.29 7.07 1.65
N LEU A 70 -3.77 8.13 0.97
CA LEU A 70 -5.16 8.25 0.47
C LEU A 70 -5.63 7.11 -0.45
N HIS A 71 -4.70 6.37 -1.06
CA HIS A 71 -4.99 5.27 -1.97
C HIS A 71 -4.93 3.89 -1.29
N GLU A 72 -4.55 3.83 -0.01
CA GLU A 72 -4.45 2.60 0.75
C GLU A 72 -5.55 2.55 1.81
N ASP A 73 -6.49 1.63 1.63
CA ASP A 73 -7.52 1.35 2.61
C ASP A 73 -6.88 0.97 3.95
N GLU A 74 -7.36 1.58 5.02
CA GLU A 74 -6.98 1.20 6.38
C GLU A 74 -7.44 -0.24 6.64
N PRO A 75 -6.57 -1.11 7.18
CA PRO A 75 -6.95 -2.49 7.47
C PRO A 75 -8.11 -2.52 8.46
N GLU A 76 -9.16 -3.28 8.12
CA GLU A 76 -10.28 -3.53 9.01
C GLU A 76 -9.79 -4.25 10.27
N LEU A 77 -10.21 -3.76 11.44
CA LEU A 77 -9.95 -4.44 12.71
C LEU A 77 -10.58 -5.82 12.70
N THR A 78 -9.86 -6.84 13.18
CA THR A 78 -10.49 -8.13 13.43
C THR A 78 -11.48 -8.02 14.60
N LEU A 79 -12.39 -8.98 14.70
CA LEU A 79 -13.36 -9.02 15.81
C LEU A 79 -12.65 -9.01 17.17
N GLU A 80 -11.57 -9.80 17.29
CA GLU A 80 -10.77 -9.88 18.51
C GLU A 80 -10.14 -8.53 18.87
N GLN A 81 -9.56 -7.83 17.90
CA GLN A 81 -8.96 -6.50 18.10
C GLN A 81 -10.01 -5.45 18.47
N ALA A 82 -11.20 -5.52 17.87
CA ALA A 82 -12.30 -4.62 18.20
C ALA A 82 -12.81 -4.85 19.63
N MET A 83 -12.89 -6.10 20.08
CA MET A 83 -13.29 -6.44 21.45
C MET A 83 -12.27 -5.96 22.49
N GLU A 84 -10.97 -6.04 22.20
CA GLU A 84 -9.92 -5.47 23.09
C GLU A 84 -10.03 -3.96 23.21
N ALA A 85 -10.33 -3.24 22.12
CA ALA A 85 -10.45 -1.79 22.14
C ALA A 85 -11.64 -1.25 22.95
N TRP A 86 -12.62 -2.11 23.29
CA TRP A 86 -13.80 -1.75 24.08
C TRP A 86 -13.70 -2.11 25.57
N GLN A 87 -12.65 -2.79 26.00
CA GLN A 87 -12.39 -3.08 27.42
C GLN A 87 -11.85 -1.87 28.16
#